data_AF-A0A2M7F9U6-F1
#
_entry.id   AF-A0A2M7F9U6-F1
#
_cell.length_a   1.000
_cell.length_b   1.000
_cell.length_c   1.000
_cell.angle_alpha   90.00
_cell.angle_beta   90.00
_cell.angle_gamma   90.00
#
_symmetry.space_group_name_H-M   'P 1'
#
loop_
_entity.id
_entity.type
_entity.pdbx_description
1 polymer ?
#
loop_
_entity_poly.entity_id
_entity_poly.type
_entity_poly.pdbx_seq_one_letter_code
_entity_poly.pdbx_strand_id
1 'polypeptide(L)'
;MEAKVWEGAEKASKEFSNGDFVKTAGQVNEYNGKLQLTLQSVKRVEGAEINIRDFLPSSKRSLDEMLSELGDCIRKVKDPHLVKLLLMIFQDPVFKEKFSEAPAAKGMHHAYLGGLLEHTLSLFQLCECVAPRFPEVDLDLLFTGALLHDIGKVDELEYSRGFSYTDRGRLMGHIVLELEQVSEAIRSIPGFPDEKAILLKHLLISHHGKEEFGSPVKPMTLTALILHMMDDLDAKSQTFRGMIEGSQGDERWSAYHNRLQQFVFKGFPSEGGRRRREDDADSPVSRLSAPRTRQAGAGTGRNGSPSDSQSSDLPAPRARQAGKDEDQKTLF
;
A
#
# COMPACT_ATOMS: atom_id res chain seq x y z
N MET A 1 8.11 -12.90 -27.23
CA MET A 1 8.47 -13.77 -28.37
C MET A 1 8.21 -15.20 -27.96
N GLU A 2 7.52 -15.99 -28.79
CA GLU A 2 7.23 -17.40 -28.50
C GLU A 2 8.46 -18.25 -28.84
N ALA A 3 8.82 -19.22 -27.99
CA ALA A 3 9.96 -20.12 -28.20
C ALA A 3 9.53 -21.58 -28.14
N LYS A 4 10.04 -22.42 -29.06
CA LYS A 4 9.65 -23.83 -29.20
C LYS A 4 10.86 -24.74 -29.26
N VAL A 5 10.80 -25.86 -28.52
CA VAL A 5 11.72 -27.00 -28.65
C VAL A 5 10.99 -28.08 -29.46
N TRP A 6 11.57 -28.53 -30.57
CA TRP A 6 11.00 -29.62 -31.38
C TRP A 6 11.74 -30.93 -31.12
N GLU A 7 13.06 -30.93 -31.31
CA GLU A 7 13.90 -32.10 -31.04
C GLU A 7 14.28 -32.18 -29.55
N GLY A 8 14.17 -33.36 -28.95
CA GLY A 8 14.55 -33.57 -27.55
C GLY A 8 13.60 -32.94 -26.53
N ALA A 9 12.37 -32.56 -26.93
CA ALA A 9 11.39 -31.92 -26.07
C ALA A 9 11.10 -32.70 -24.76
N GLU A 10 11.04 -34.04 -24.83
CA GLU A 10 10.79 -34.89 -23.66
C GLU A 10 11.98 -34.92 -22.67
N LYS A 11 13.20 -34.70 -23.17
CA LYS A 11 14.39 -34.57 -22.32
C LYS A 11 14.42 -33.18 -21.70
N ALA A 12 14.21 -32.14 -22.51
CA ALA A 12 14.16 -30.76 -22.08
C ALA A 12 13.09 -30.53 -20.99
N SER A 13 11.91 -31.14 -21.11
CA SER A 13 10.83 -31.02 -20.11
C SER A 13 11.17 -31.64 -18.75
N LYS A 14 12.18 -32.50 -18.68
CA LYS A 14 12.70 -33.10 -17.43
C LYS A 14 13.88 -32.31 -16.84
N GLU A 15 14.49 -31.40 -17.61
CA GLU A 15 15.69 -30.65 -17.21
C GLU A 15 15.37 -29.33 -16.49
N PHE A 16 14.15 -28.80 -16.63
CA PHE A 16 13.70 -27.59 -15.95
C PHE A 16 12.19 -27.62 -15.69
N SER A 17 11.75 -26.82 -14.71
CA SER A 17 10.36 -26.64 -14.31
C SER A 17 9.89 -25.21 -14.60
N ASN A 18 8.58 -24.99 -14.50
CA ASN A 18 8.02 -23.65 -14.63
C ASN A 18 8.62 -22.71 -13.55
N GLY A 19 9.01 -21.50 -13.94
CA GLY A 19 9.71 -20.53 -13.09
C GLY A 19 11.24 -20.67 -13.07
N ASP A 20 11.81 -21.72 -13.67
CA ASP A 20 13.26 -21.81 -13.77
C ASP A 20 13.84 -20.80 -14.77
N PHE A 21 14.96 -20.20 -14.40
CA PHE A 21 15.78 -19.44 -15.32
C PHE A 21 16.51 -20.41 -16.26
N VAL A 22 16.41 -20.15 -17.56
CA VAL A 22 17.03 -20.99 -18.58
C VAL A 22 17.88 -20.15 -19.53
N LYS A 23 19.07 -20.65 -19.86
CA LYS A 23 19.88 -20.14 -20.96
C LYS A 23 19.48 -20.90 -22.22
N THR A 24 19.09 -20.13 -23.24
CA THR A 24 18.63 -20.68 -24.51
C THR A 24 19.58 -20.30 -25.65
N ALA A 25 19.70 -21.19 -26.63
CA ALA A 25 20.30 -20.90 -27.92
C ALA A 25 19.39 -21.48 -29.00
N GLY A 26 19.24 -20.75 -30.11
CA GLY A 26 18.30 -21.14 -31.14
C GLY A 26 18.30 -20.18 -32.32
N GLN A 27 17.47 -20.48 -33.31
CA GLN A 27 17.29 -19.66 -34.50
C GLN A 27 15.95 -18.91 -34.42
N VAL A 28 16.00 -17.60 -34.66
CA VAL A 28 14.81 -16.77 -34.79
C VAL A 28 14.30 -16.91 -36.22
N ASN A 29 13.05 -17.34 -36.35
CA ASN A 29 12.35 -17.51 -37.62
C ASN A 29 11.10 -16.63 -37.61
N GLU A 30 10.71 -16.09 -38.77
CA GLU A 30 9.44 -15.41 -38.91
C GLU A 30 8.37 -16.39 -39.39
N TYR A 31 7.26 -16.48 -38.67
CA TYR A 31 6.10 -17.29 -39.05
C TYR A 31 4.82 -16.47 -38.91
N ASN A 32 4.11 -16.30 -40.02
CA ASN A 32 2.87 -15.51 -40.09
C ASN A 32 3.02 -14.08 -39.52
N GLY A 33 4.11 -13.40 -39.88
CA GLY A 33 4.42 -12.04 -39.43
C GLY A 33 4.85 -11.93 -37.96
N LYS A 34 5.08 -13.05 -37.27
CA LYS A 34 5.54 -13.08 -35.87
C LYS A 34 6.88 -13.81 -35.77
N LEU A 35 7.80 -13.21 -35.03
CA LEU A 35 9.07 -13.86 -34.68
C LEU A 35 8.80 -15.02 -33.71
N GLN A 36 9.32 -16.19 -34.04
CA GLN A 36 9.38 -17.39 -33.21
C GLN A 36 10.82 -17.84 -33.06
N LEU A 37 11.19 -18.22 -31.84
CA LEU A 37 12.50 -18.77 -31.54
C LEU A 37 12.44 -20.31 -31.55
N THR A 38 13.14 -20.95 -32.49
CA THR A 38 13.32 -22.40 -32.47
C THR A 38 14.56 -22.74 -31.66
N LEU A 39 14.36 -23.37 -30.51
CA LEU A 39 15.38 -23.68 -29.53
C LEU A 39 16.19 -24.91 -29.95
N GLN A 40 17.51 -24.73 -30.06
CA GLN A 40 18.49 -25.80 -30.29
C GLN A 40 19.05 -26.34 -28.98
N SER A 41 19.15 -25.49 -27.96
CA SER A 41 19.51 -25.91 -26.61
C SER A 41 18.80 -25.06 -25.57
N VAL A 42 18.38 -25.71 -24.49
CA VAL A 42 17.89 -25.06 -23.27
C VAL A 42 18.64 -25.70 -22.11
N LYS A 43 19.15 -24.88 -21.20
CA LYS A 43 19.81 -25.35 -19.99
C LYS A 43 19.32 -24.54 -18.81
N ARG A 44 18.90 -25.21 -17.75
CA ARG A 44 18.61 -24.57 -16.47
C ARG A 44 19.86 -23.86 -15.97
N VAL A 45 19.69 -22.63 -15.50
CA VAL A 45 20.73 -21.85 -14.86
C VAL A 45 20.37 -21.74 -13.39
N GLU A 46 21.28 -22.18 -12.54
CA GLU A 46 21.21 -21.98 -11.08
C GLU A 46 22.36 -21.07 -10.68
N GLY A 47 22.16 -20.23 -9.67
CA GLY A 47 23.25 -19.50 -9.02
C GLY A 47 23.00 -18.01 -8.82
N ALA A 48 23.90 -17.41 -8.04
CA ALA A 48 23.89 -16.03 -7.58
C ALA A 48 24.12 -14.97 -8.67
N GLU A 49 24.34 -15.38 -9.93
CA GLU A 49 24.55 -14.46 -11.06
C GLU A 49 23.26 -13.97 -11.71
N ILE A 50 22.11 -14.57 -11.38
CA ILE A 50 20.82 -14.14 -11.92
C ILE A 50 20.28 -13.01 -11.07
N ASN A 51 20.31 -11.79 -11.63
CA ASN A 51 19.56 -10.69 -11.06
C ASN A 51 18.09 -10.82 -11.45
N ILE A 52 17.24 -11.21 -10.50
CA ILE A 52 15.80 -11.39 -10.71
C ILE A 52 15.11 -10.12 -11.23
N ARG A 53 15.63 -8.94 -10.90
CA ARG A 53 15.10 -7.64 -11.37
C ARG A 53 15.23 -7.46 -12.88
N ASP A 54 16.08 -8.22 -13.56
CA ASP A 54 16.19 -8.20 -15.02
C ASP A 54 15.03 -8.94 -15.70
N PHE A 55 14.31 -9.79 -14.94
CA PHE A 55 13.29 -10.70 -15.46
C PHE A 55 11.89 -10.41 -14.91
N LEU A 56 11.80 -9.76 -13.76
CA LEU A 56 10.53 -9.35 -13.14
C LEU A 56 10.38 -7.84 -13.14
N PRO A 57 9.14 -7.31 -13.28
CA PRO A 57 8.88 -5.90 -13.02
C PRO A 57 9.41 -5.50 -11.64
N SER A 58 10.07 -4.35 -11.55
CA SER A 58 10.58 -3.79 -10.29
C SER A 58 10.14 -2.34 -10.14
N SER A 59 10.14 -1.84 -8.90
CA SER A 59 9.97 -0.41 -8.64
C SER A 59 11.00 0.40 -9.42
N LYS A 60 10.60 1.59 -9.85
CA LYS A 60 11.49 2.60 -10.45
C LYS A 60 12.21 3.43 -9.38
N ARG A 61 11.76 3.36 -8.13
CA ARG A 61 12.33 4.08 -6.99
C ARG A 61 13.56 3.34 -6.46
N SER A 62 14.52 4.09 -5.93
CA SER A 62 15.67 3.47 -5.26
C SER A 62 15.23 2.77 -3.97
N LEU A 63 15.71 1.55 -3.76
CA LEU A 63 15.42 0.78 -2.56
C LEU A 63 15.94 1.48 -1.30
N ASP A 64 17.16 2.02 -1.37
CA ASP A 64 17.79 2.72 -0.24
C ASP A 64 17.02 3.98 0.14
N GLU A 65 16.51 4.71 -0.85
CA GLU A 65 15.66 5.89 -0.62
C GLU A 65 14.36 5.49 0.07
N MET A 66 13.69 4.45 -0.42
CA MET A 66 12.44 3.96 0.19
C MET A 66 12.66 3.42 1.61
N LEU A 67 13.76 2.73 1.87
CA LEU A 67 14.09 2.25 3.22
C LEU A 67 14.44 3.39 4.17
N SER A 68 15.10 4.45 3.68
CA SER A 68 15.33 5.66 4.46
C SER A 68 14.00 6.34 4.81
N GLU A 69 13.12 6.47 3.82
CA GLU A 69 11.78 7.06 3.99
C GLU A 69 10.93 6.25 4.98
N LEU A 70 10.96 4.92 4.92
CA LEU A 70 10.31 4.07 5.91
C LEU A 70 10.78 4.39 7.33
N GLY A 71 12.09 4.62 7.51
CA GLY A 71 12.65 5.09 8.77
C GLY A 71 12.12 6.45 9.21
N ASP A 72 11.92 7.39 8.27
CA ASP A 72 11.28 8.68 8.53
C ASP A 72 9.80 8.53 8.94
N CYS A 73 9.05 7.65 8.28
CA CYS A 73 7.67 7.33 8.64
C CYS A 73 7.58 6.78 10.08
N ILE A 74 8.44 5.83 10.44
CA ILE A 74 8.48 5.26 11.81
C ILE A 74 8.78 6.36 12.84
N ARG A 75 9.66 7.33 12.54
CA ARG A 75 9.98 8.46 13.43
C ARG A 75 8.80 9.40 13.71
N LYS A 76 7.76 9.39 12.88
CA LYS A 76 6.57 10.23 13.07
C LYS A 76 5.61 9.67 14.12
N VAL A 77 5.70 8.37 14.42
CA VAL A 77 4.91 7.74 15.50
C VAL A 77 5.52 8.11 16.85
N LYS A 78 4.70 8.58 17.79
CA LYS A 78 5.16 9.09 19.09
C LYS A 78 4.95 8.11 20.23
N ASP A 79 3.93 7.27 20.15
CA ASP A 79 3.63 6.28 21.17
C ASP A 79 4.77 5.26 21.32
N PRO A 80 5.36 5.11 22.51
CA PRO A 80 6.56 4.30 22.69
C PRO A 80 6.32 2.81 22.48
N HIS A 81 5.10 2.30 22.72
CA HIS A 81 4.79 0.89 22.49
C HIS A 81 4.66 0.60 20.98
N LEU A 82 4.01 1.50 20.24
CA LEU A 82 3.88 1.37 18.78
C LEU A 82 5.22 1.55 18.07
N VAL A 83 6.05 2.52 18.49
CA VAL A 83 7.42 2.66 17.98
C VAL A 83 8.22 1.39 18.23
N LYS A 84 8.16 0.84 19.44
CA LYS A 84 8.87 -0.42 19.76
C LYS A 84 8.39 -1.59 18.91
N LEU A 85 7.08 -1.70 18.65
CA LEU A 85 6.50 -2.70 17.76
C LEU A 85 7.01 -2.56 16.33
N LEU A 86 6.97 -1.36 15.78
CA LEU A 86 7.45 -1.06 14.43
C LEU A 86 8.94 -1.38 14.28
N LEU A 87 9.77 -0.96 15.24
CA LEU A 87 11.21 -1.26 15.21
C LEU A 87 11.47 -2.76 15.33
N MET A 88 10.75 -3.47 16.19
CA MET A 88 10.91 -4.92 16.34
C MET A 88 10.62 -5.69 15.04
N ILE A 89 9.64 -5.24 14.26
CA ILE A 89 9.29 -5.86 12.97
C ILE A 89 10.26 -5.40 11.87
N PHE A 90 10.41 -4.10 11.64
CA PHE A 90 11.15 -3.56 10.48
C PHE A 90 12.68 -3.55 10.65
N GLN A 91 13.20 -3.75 11.86
CA GLN A 91 14.65 -3.91 12.08
C GLN A 91 15.10 -5.38 12.10
N ASP A 92 14.17 -6.34 12.05
CA ASP A 92 14.55 -7.73 11.80
C ASP A 92 15.17 -7.84 10.40
N PRO A 93 16.44 -8.27 10.26
CA PRO A 93 17.13 -8.22 8.97
C PRO A 93 16.46 -9.10 7.90
N VAL A 94 15.93 -10.26 8.31
CA VAL A 94 15.32 -11.23 7.39
C VAL A 94 13.98 -10.70 6.88
N PHE A 95 13.15 -10.17 7.78
CA PHE A 95 11.90 -9.54 7.40
C PHE A 95 12.13 -8.30 6.54
N LYS A 96 13.08 -7.44 6.93
CA LYS A 96 13.40 -6.22 6.18
C LYS A 96 13.81 -6.52 4.74
N GLU A 97 14.70 -7.49 4.53
CA GLU A 97 15.13 -7.92 3.20
C GLU A 97 13.92 -8.34 2.37
N LYS A 98 13.13 -9.30 2.87
CA LYS A 98 11.95 -9.80 2.17
C LYS A 98 10.90 -8.72 1.90
N PHE A 99 10.56 -7.90 2.90
CA PHE A 99 9.59 -6.81 2.78
C PHE A 99 10.00 -5.79 1.72
N SER A 100 11.29 -5.49 1.64
CA SER A 100 11.85 -4.54 0.67
C SER A 100 11.84 -5.06 -0.77
N GLU A 101 11.71 -6.38 -0.97
CA GLU A 101 11.63 -7.01 -2.29
C GLU A 101 10.22 -7.44 -2.67
N ALA A 102 9.34 -7.69 -1.70
CA ALA A 102 8.01 -8.23 -1.94
C ALA A 102 7.16 -7.33 -2.86
N PRO A 103 6.35 -7.90 -3.76
CA PRO A 103 5.30 -7.18 -4.47
C PRO A 103 4.09 -6.93 -3.56
N ALA A 104 3.32 -5.88 -3.81
CA ALA A 104 2.08 -5.64 -3.05
C ALA A 104 0.91 -6.50 -3.54
N ALA A 105 1.02 -7.10 -4.73
CA ALA A 105 0.00 -7.97 -5.28
C ALA A 105 0.59 -8.91 -6.33
N LYS A 106 -0.11 -10.03 -6.60
CA LYS A 106 0.27 -10.96 -7.67
C LYS A 106 0.12 -10.38 -9.09
N GLY A 107 -0.83 -9.47 -9.30
CA GLY A 107 -1.15 -8.96 -10.65
C GLY A 107 -2.02 -7.72 -10.70
N MET A 108 -2.17 -7.00 -9.60
CA MET A 108 -2.81 -5.69 -9.53
C MET A 108 -1.83 -4.67 -8.96
N HIS A 109 -2.18 -3.38 -8.82
CA HIS A 109 -1.39 -2.29 -8.23
C HIS A 109 -0.11 -2.73 -7.48
N HIS A 110 1.03 -2.16 -7.86
CA HIS A 110 2.32 -2.51 -7.24
C HIS A 110 2.72 -4.01 -7.34
N ALA A 111 2.24 -4.74 -8.36
CA ALA A 111 2.70 -6.09 -8.71
C ALA A 111 4.09 -6.08 -9.37
N TYR A 112 5.10 -5.67 -8.60
CA TYR A 112 6.49 -5.61 -8.98
C TYR A 112 7.38 -5.71 -7.74
N LEU A 113 8.65 -6.12 -7.91
CA LEU A 113 9.60 -6.21 -6.80
C LEU A 113 9.79 -4.83 -6.14
N GLY A 114 9.70 -4.80 -4.81
CA GLY A 114 9.68 -3.59 -3.99
C GLY A 114 8.36 -2.83 -3.99
N GLY A 115 7.33 -3.39 -4.62
CA GLY A 115 6.00 -2.79 -4.71
C GLY A 115 5.28 -2.72 -3.36
N LEU A 116 5.50 -3.68 -2.46
CA LEU A 116 4.90 -3.65 -1.13
C LEU A 116 5.40 -2.45 -0.32
N LEU A 117 6.72 -2.26 -0.25
CA LEU A 117 7.32 -1.09 0.40
C LEU A 117 6.85 0.22 -0.23
N GLU A 118 6.82 0.32 -1.57
CA GLU A 118 6.35 1.53 -2.25
C GLU A 118 4.88 1.84 -1.93
N HIS A 119 4.02 0.82 -1.92
CA HIS A 119 2.61 0.94 -1.56
C HIS A 119 2.43 1.40 -0.10
N THR A 120 3.14 0.77 0.84
CA THR A 120 3.12 1.16 2.26
C THR A 120 3.50 2.63 2.46
N LEU A 121 4.52 3.11 1.75
CA LEU A 121 4.94 4.53 1.80
C LEU A 121 3.87 5.45 1.19
N SER A 122 3.31 5.09 0.03
CA SER A 122 2.25 5.85 -0.63
C SER A 122 1.01 5.98 0.28
N LEU A 123 0.56 4.87 0.87
CA LEU A 123 -0.54 4.84 1.82
C LEU A 123 -0.25 5.72 3.04
N PHE A 124 0.94 5.62 3.61
CA PHE A 124 1.34 6.45 4.75
C PHE A 124 1.23 7.94 4.43
N GLN A 125 1.75 8.36 3.26
CA GLN A 125 1.67 9.75 2.81
C GLN A 125 0.22 10.21 2.59
N LEU A 126 -0.66 9.36 2.05
CA LEU A 126 -2.10 9.66 1.95
C LEU A 126 -2.73 9.85 3.32
N CYS A 127 -2.42 8.97 4.29
CA CYS A 127 -2.85 9.12 5.67
C CYS A 127 -2.36 10.45 6.28
N GLU A 128 -1.10 10.83 6.07
CA GLU A 128 -0.58 12.12 6.52
C GLU A 128 -1.30 13.33 5.91
N CYS A 129 -1.72 13.24 4.65
CA CYS A 129 -2.46 14.33 4.01
C CYS A 129 -3.88 14.48 4.58
N VAL A 130 -4.54 13.36 4.91
CA VAL A 130 -5.96 13.34 5.24
C VAL A 130 -6.22 13.41 6.74
N ALA A 131 -5.41 12.75 7.56
CA ALA A 131 -5.65 12.63 9.00
C ALA A 131 -5.74 13.97 9.75
N PRO A 132 -4.98 15.04 9.42
CA PRO A 132 -5.11 16.35 10.09
C PRO A 132 -6.49 17.00 9.99
N ARG A 133 -7.38 16.48 9.12
CA ARG A 133 -8.76 16.95 8.97
C ARG A 133 -9.70 16.40 10.04
N PHE A 134 -9.27 15.39 10.80
CA PHE A 134 -10.08 14.65 11.76
C PHE A 134 -9.39 14.62 13.14
N PRO A 135 -9.65 15.60 14.02
CA PRO A 135 -9.03 15.68 15.34
C PRO A 135 -9.27 14.46 16.24
N GLU A 136 -10.31 13.67 15.96
CA GLU A 136 -10.70 12.47 16.70
C GLU A 136 -9.88 11.23 16.31
N VAL A 137 -9.05 11.33 15.27
CA VAL A 137 -8.22 10.22 14.79
C VAL A 137 -6.95 10.13 15.62
N ASP A 138 -6.72 8.94 16.18
CA ASP A 138 -5.42 8.58 16.74
C ASP A 138 -4.40 8.41 15.60
N LEU A 139 -3.53 9.42 15.44
CA LEU A 139 -2.50 9.47 14.41
C LEU A 139 -1.47 8.36 14.56
N ASP A 140 -1.06 8.05 15.79
CA ASP A 140 -0.04 7.03 16.03
C ASP A 140 -0.58 5.64 15.67
N LEU A 141 -1.85 5.35 16.00
CA LEU A 141 -2.52 4.13 15.56
C LEU A 141 -2.72 4.10 14.05
N LEU A 142 -3.14 5.20 13.41
CA LEU A 142 -3.32 5.24 11.95
C LEU A 142 -2.01 4.96 11.22
N PHE A 143 -0.94 5.66 11.61
CA PHE A 143 0.38 5.52 11.01
C PHE A 143 0.96 4.13 11.24
N THR A 144 0.79 3.58 12.45
CA THR A 144 1.22 2.20 12.73
C THR A 144 0.41 1.19 11.92
N GLY A 145 -0.90 1.38 11.81
CA GLY A 145 -1.77 0.58 10.95
C GLY A 145 -1.33 0.62 9.49
N ALA A 146 -1.11 1.82 8.92
CA ALA A 146 -0.65 1.99 7.54
C ALA A 146 0.67 1.26 7.26
N LEU A 147 1.63 1.33 8.19
CA LEU A 147 2.90 0.63 8.05
C LEU A 147 2.76 -0.90 8.11
N LEU A 148 1.82 -1.41 8.91
CA LEU A 148 1.69 -2.85 9.19
C LEU A 148 0.58 -3.56 8.39
N HIS A 149 -0.30 -2.83 7.70
CA HIS A 149 -1.57 -3.37 7.18
C HIS A 149 -1.45 -4.52 6.17
N ASP A 150 -0.27 -4.73 5.58
CA ASP A 150 -0.09 -5.67 4.48
C ASP A 150 1.19 -6.50 4.63
N ILE A 151 1.83 -6.47 5.81
CA ILE A 151 3.11 -7.14 6.04
C ILE A 151 3.01 -8.66 5.86
N GLY A 152 1.80 -9.22 6.00
CA GLY A 152 1.55 -10.64 5.76
C GLY A 152 1.82 -11.07 4.32
N LYS A 153 1.84 -10.12 3.36
CA LYS A 153 2.18 -10.40 1.95
C LYS A 153 3.60 -10.92 1.77
N VAL A 154 4.50 -10.61 2.71
CA VAL A 154 5.87 -11.13 2.76
C VAL A 154 5.92 -12.66 2.77
N ASP A 155 4.98 -13.30 3.49
CA ASP A 155 4.88 -14.75 3.59
C ASP A 155 3.71 -15.32 2.75
N GLU A 156 2.79 -14.46 2.28
CA GLU A 156 1.69 -14.86 1.39
C GLU A 156 2.19 -15.16 -0.04
N LEU A 157 3.11 -14.34 -0.53
CA LEU A 157 3.55 -14.35 -1.92
C LEU A 157 4.93 -14.99 -2.07
N GLU A 158 5.07 -15.74 -3.16
CA GLU A 158 6.36 -16.23 -3.66
C GLU A 158 6.78 -15.33 -4.82
N TYR A 159 8.03 -14.89 -4.81
CA TYR A 159 8.56 -13.91 -5.77
C TYR A 159 10.02 -14.17 -6.16
N SER A 160 10.63 -15.29 -5.76
CA SER A 160 12.01 -15.66 -6.14
C SER A 160 12.17 -16.07 -7.62
N ARG A 161 11.08 -16.48 -8.26
CA ARG A 161 11.05 -17.01 -9.65
C ARG A 161 9.89 -16.49 -10.49
N GLY A 162 9.16 -15.52 -9.95
CA GLY A 162 7.90 -15.01 -10.48
C GLY A 162 6.82 -14.94 -9.41
N PHE A 163 5.75 -14.20 -9.67
CA PHE A 163 4.73 -13.93 -8.65
C PHE A 163 3.68 -15.04 -8.56
N SER A 164 3.68 -15.72 -7.42
CA SER A 164 2.69 -16.74 -7.09
C SER A 164 2.35 -16.69 -5.60
N TYR A 165 1.49 -17.60 -5.14
CA TYR A 165 1.13 -17.72 -3.72
C TYR A 165 1.93 -18.86 -3.11
N THR A 166 2.41 -18.69 -1.89
CA THR A 166 2.91 -19.80 -1.07
C THR A 166 1.74 -20.68 -0.62
N ASP A 167 2.01 -21.91 -0.18
CA ASP A 167 0.96 -22.76 0.41
C ASP A 167 0.33 -22.10 1.63
N ARG A 168 1.17 -21.49 2.49
CA ARG A 168 0.73 -20.77 3.69
C ARG A 168 -0.15 -19.57 3.32
N GLY A 169 0.27 -18.79 2.32
CA GLY A 169 -0.51 -17.67 1.79
C GLY A 169 -1.83 -18.08 1.18
N ARG A 170 -1.86 -19.18 0.43
CA ARG A 170 -3.07 -19.65 -0.22
C ARG A 170 -4.08 -20.26 0.74
N LEU A 171 -3.62 -20.85 1.84
CA LEU A 171 -4.47 -21.43 2.88
C LEU A 171 -4.96 -20.39 3.90
N MET A 172 -4.15 -19.39 4.23
CA MET A 172 -4.43 -18.47 5.34
C MET A 172 -4.72 -17.03 4.91
N GLY A 173 -4.12 -16.56 3.81
CA GLY A 173 -4.17 -15.15 3.38
C GLY A 173 -3.31 -14.22 4.24
N HIS A 174 -2.91 -13.07 3.67
CA HIS A 174 -2.04 -12.10 4.34
C HIS A 174 -2.65 -11.53 5.62
N ILE A 175 -3.97 -11.28 5.69
CA ILE A 175 -4.62 -10.71 6.89
C ILE A 175 -4.44 -11.60 8.14
N VAL A 176 -4.47 -12.93 7.96
CA VAL A 176 -4.22 -13.86 9.07
C VAL A 176 -2.73 -13.86 9.42
N LEU A 177 -1.86 -13.85 8.40
CA LEU A 177 -0.40 -13.87 8.58
C LEU A 177 0.12 -12.62 9.30
N GLU A 178 -0.33 -11.43 8.90
CA GLU A 178 0.03 -10.18 9.58
C GLU A 178 -0.50 -10.14 11.00
N LEU A 179 -1.71 -10.65 11.24
CA LEU A 179 -2.30 -10.69 12.58
C LEU A 179 -1.49 -11.61 13.50
N GLU A 180 -1.04 -12.76 13.01
CA GLU A 180 -0.16 -13.68 13.73
C GLU A 180 1.17 -12.99 14.08
N GLN A 181 1.84 -12.41 13.09
CA GLN A 181 3.13 -11.75 13.24
C GLN A 181 3.06 -10.58 14.23
N VAL A 182 2.08 -9.68 14.05
CA VAL A 182 1.87 -8.53 14.93
C VAL A 182 1.46 -8.97 16.34
N SER A 183 0.63 -10.00 16.47
CA SER A 183 0.23 -10.52 17.79
C SER A 183 1.41 -11.10 18.56
N GLU A 184 2.33 -11.80 17.89
CA GLU A 184 3.55 -12.33 18.52
C GLU A 184 4.50 -11.20 18.94
N ALA A 185 4.64 -10.18 18.09
CA ALA A 185 5.46 -9.02 18.41
C ALA A 185 4.90 -8.22 19.60
N ILE A 186 3.57 -8.01 19.65
CA ILE A 186 2.90 -7.37 20.80
C ILE A 186 3.14 -8.17 22.09
N ARG A 187 2.99 -9.50 22.07
CA ARG A 187 3.23 -10.37 23.25
C ARG A 187 4.66 -10.26 23.78
N SER A 188 5.62 -9.98 22.90
CA SER A 188 7.04 -9.84 23.24
C SER A 188 7.39 -8.47 23.82
N ILE A 189 6.45 -7.52 23.88
CA ILE A 189 6.66 -6.18 24.42
C ILE A 189 6.03 -6.08 25.82
N PRO A 190 6.83 -6.03 26.90
CA PRO A 190 6.30 -5.92 28.26
C PRO A 190 5.44 -4.66 28.43
N GLY A 191 4.27 -4.83 29.04
CA GLY A 191 3.35 -3.75 29.36
C GLY A 191 2.66 -3.10 28.15
N PHE A 192 2.61 -3.78 27.00
CA PHE A 192 1.84 -3.27 25.85
C PHE A 192 0.35 -3.14 26.25
N PRO A 193 -0.28 -1.95 26.12
CA PRO A 193 -1.66 -1.76 26.56
C PRO A 193 -2.66 -2.61 25.77
N ASP A 194 -3.51 -3.37 26.47
CA ASP A 194 -4.46 -4.31 25.86
C ASP A 194 -5.46 -3.62 24.91
N GLU A 195 -6.03 -2.49 25.33
CA GLU A 195 -6.98 -1.73 24.51
C GLU A 195 -6.35 -1.27 23.19
N LYS A 196 -5.09 -0.84 23.24
CA LYS A 196 -4.32 -0.43 22.06
C LYS A 196 -4.03 -1.62 21.15
N ALA A 197 -3.68 -2.77 21.73
CA ALA A 197 -3.47 -3.99 20.97
C ALA A 197 -4.76 -4.42 20.24
N ILE A 198 -5.92 -4.31 20.88
CA ILE A 198 -7.22 -4.59 20.27
C ILE A 198 -7.49 -3.62 19.10
N LEU A 199 -7.30 -2.32 19.30
CA LEU A 199 -7.53 -1.30 18.26
C LEU A 199 -6.58 -1.46 17.06
N LEU A 200 -5.30 -1.76 17.30
CA LEU A 200 -4.35 -2.03 16.22
C LEU A 200 -4.72 -3.30 15.46
N LYS A 201 -5.06 -4.39 16.15
CA LYS A 201 -5.50 -5.62 15.48
C LYS A 201 -6.77 -5.39 14.66
N HIS A 202 -7.72 -4.60 15.19
CA HIS A 202 -8.92 -4.20 14.47
C HIS A 202 -8.59 -3.42 13.19
N LEU A 203 -7.63 -2.50 13.23
CA LEU A 203 -7.14 -1.79 12.04
C LEU A 203 -6.67 -2.77 10.97
N LEU A 204 -5.85 -3.75 11.34
CA LEU A 204 -5.32 -4.77 10.41
C LEU A 204 -6.45 -5.64 9.86
N ILE A 205 -7.28 -6.26 10.70
CA ILE A 205 -8.32 -7.17 10.20
C ILE A 205 -9.52 -6.50 9.52
N SER A 206 -9.52 -5.16 9.43
CA SER A 206 -10.61 -4.40 8.78
C SER A 206 -10.16 -3.53 7.62
N HIS A 207 -8.86 -3.51 7.27
CA HIS A 207 -8.32 -2.57 6.28
C HIS A 207 -8.88 -2.78 4.87
N HIS A 208 -9.27 -4.00 4.51
CA HIS A 208 -10.00 -4.27 3.26
C HIS A 208 -11.46 -3.80 3.28
N GLY A 209 -12.02 -3.37 4.41
CA GLY A 209 -13.30 -2.66 4.48
C GLY A 209 -14.57 -3.51 4.46
N LYS A 210 -14.63 -4.51 3.58
CA LYS A 210 -15.81 -5.35 3.36
C LYS A 210 -15.43 -6.81 3.13
N GLU A 211 -16.34 -7.72 3.47
CA GLU A 211 -16.20 -9.16 3.24
C GLU A 211 -15.97 -9.50 1.76
N GLU A 212 -16.61 -8.76 0.85
CA GLU A 212 -16.45 -8.88 -0.61
C GLU A 212 -15.01 -8.59 -1.07
N PHE A 213 -14.27 -7.81 -0.28
CA PHE A 213 -12.85 -7.51 -0.51
C PHE A 213 -11.93 -8.43 0.29
N GLY A 214 -12.49 -9.43 0.99
CA GLY A 214 -11.75 -10.38 1.82
C GLY A 214 -11.51 -9.92 3.26
N SER A 215 -12.13 -8.80 3.68
CA SER A 215 -12.00 -8.30 5.06
C SER A 215 -12.77 -9.19 6.05
N PRO A 216 -12.14 -9.71 7.11
CA PRO A 216 -12.84 -10.46 8.16
C PRO A 216 -13.95 -9.67 8.84
N VAL A 217 -13.74 -8.37 9.07
CA VAL A 217 -14.71 -7.47 9.68
C VAL A 217 -14.68 -6.10 8.99
N LYS A 218 -15.73 -5.30 9.18
CA LYS A 218 -15.79 -3.92 8.69
C LYS A 218 -15.01 -2.96 9.61
N PRO A 219 -14.53 -1.81 9.10
CA PRO A 219 -14.03 -0.74 9.95
C PRO A 219 -15.10 -0.27 10.94
N MET A 220 -14.74 -0.20 12.23
CA MET A 220 -15.66 0.17 13.34
C MET A 220 -15.18 1.39 14.11
N THR A 221 -14.07 1.99 13.69
CA THR A 221 -13.52 3.22 14.23
C THR A 221 -13.26 4.19 13.08
N LEU A 222 -13.23 5.49 13.37
CA LEU A 222 -12.90 6.50 12.35
C LEU A 222 -11.47 6.28 11.80
N THR A 223 -10.52 5.92 12.67
CA THR A 223 -9.16 5.55 12.28
C THR A 223 -9.15 4.40 11.28
N ALA A 224 -9.91 3.32 11.53
CA ALA A 224 -9.97 2.18 10.62
C ALA A 224 -10.68 2.49 9.32
N LEU A 225 -11.73 3.33 9.38
CA LEU A 225 -12.43 3.77 8.19
C LEU A 225 -11.48 4.58 7.28
N ILE A 226 -10.69 5.49 7.85
CA ILE A 226 -9.73 6.29 7.09
C ILE A 226 -8.64 5.40 6.50
N LEU A 227 -8.07 4.47 7.28
CA LEU A 227 -7.06 3.54 6.77
C LEU A 227 -7.58 2.79 5.55
N HIS A 228 -8.75 2.15 5.66
CA HIS A 228 -9.39 1.44 4.56
C HIS A 228 -9.61 2.32 3.33
N MET A 229 -10.13 3.55 3.53
CA MET A 229 -10.41 4.46 2.41
C MET A 229 -9.13 4.93 1.71
N MET A 230 -8.04 5.13 2.45
CA MET A 230 -6.76 5.53 1.87
C MET A 230 -6.09 4.37 1.13
N ASP A 231 -6.18 3.15 1.65
CA ASP A 231 -5.69 1.95 0.99
C ASP A 231 -6.43 1.68 -0.34
N ASP A 232 -7.76 1.67 -0.30
CA ASP A 232 -8.58 1.50 -1.50
C ASP A 232 -8.35 2.62 -2.54
N LEU A 233 -8.14 3.86 -2.08
CA LEU A 233 -7.79 4.97 -2.95
C LEU A 233 -6.43 4.76 -3.62
N ASP A 234 -5.41 4.34 -2.88
CA ASP A 234 -4.06 4.09 -3.40
C ASP A 234 -4.09 2.99 -4.47
N ALA A 235 -4.67 1.84 -4.12
CA ALA A 235 -4.81 0.69 -5.00
C ALA A 235 -5.54 1.02 -6.31
N LYS A 236 -6.64 1.79 -6.23
CA LYS A 236 -7.39 2.23 -7.42
C LYS A 236 -6.61 3.26 -8.23
N SER A 237 -6.00 4.25 -7.58
CA SER A 237 -5.25 5.31 -8.24
C SER A 237 -4.06 4.73 -9.02
N GLN A 238 -3.32 3.80 -8.42
CA GLN A 238 -2.22 3.13 -9.09
C GLN A 238 -2.69 2.28 -10.27
N THR A 239 -3.82 1.59 -10.13
CA THR A 239 -4.44 0.84 -11.22
C THR A 239 -4.80 1.76 -12.40
N PHE A 240 -5.39 2.93 -12.12
CA PHE A 240 -5.70 3.94 -13.13
C PHE A 240 -4.44 4.46 -13.83
N ARG A 241 -3.40 4.86 -13.06
CA ARG A 241 -2.12 5.34 -13.62
C ARG A 241 -1.50 4.31 -14.55
N GLY A 242 -1.43 3.05 -14.13
CA GLY A 242 -0.90 1.96 -14.95
C GLY A 242 -1.64 1.76 -16.27
N MET A 243 -2.98 1.91 -16.28
CA MET A 243 -3.77 1.81 -17.51
C MET A 243 -3.58 2.99 -18.46
N ILE A 244 -3.37 4.19 -17.92
CA ILE A 244 -3.14 5.39 -18.71
C ILE A 244 -1.74 5.32 -19.33
N GLU A 245 -0.71 5.02 -18.53
CA GLU A 245 0.69 4.95 -18.98
C GLU A 245 0.97 3.76 -19.92
N GLY A 246 0.33 2.61 -19.68
CA GLY A 246 0.51 1.40 -20.48
C GLY A 246 -0.21 1.42 -21.83
N SER A 247 -1.00 2.46 -22.12
CA SER A 247 -1.78 2.53 -23.35
C SER A 247 -0.91 2.84 -24.57
N GLN A 248 -0.88 1.92 -25.53
CA GLN A 248 -0.21 2.08 -26.82
C GLN A 248 -1.29 2.35 -27.88
N GLY A 249 -1.34 3.57 -28.42
CA GLY A 249 -2.27 3.97 -29.49
C GLY A 249 -3.19 5.14 -29.11
N ASP A 250 -3.95 5.64 -30.08
CA ASP A 250 -4.84 6.81 -29.92
C ASP A 250 -6.21 6.47 -29.31
N GLU A 251 -6.37 5.27 -28.75
CA GLU A 251 -7.60 4.84 -28.09
C GLU A 251 -7.81 5.60 -26.78
N ARG A 252 -8.91 6.36 -26.70
CA ARG A 252 -9.23 7.21 -25.55
C ARG A 252 -9.78 6.46 -24.34
N TRP A 253 -10.21 5.22 -24.53
CA TRP A 253 -10.83 4.40 -23.49
C TRP A 253 -10.07 3.10 -23.33
N SER A 254 -10.03 2.55 -22.12
CA SER A 254 -9.61 1.17 -21.89
C SER A 254 -10.70 0.19 -22.33
N ALA A 255 -10.35 -1.10 -22.43
CA ALA A 255 -11.35 -2.15 -22.30
C ALA A 255 -12.02 -2.08 -20.91
N TYR A 256 -13.21 -2.68 -20.77
CA TYR A 256 -13.90 -2.72 -19.48
C TYR A 256 -13.05 -3.42 -18.42
N HIS A 257 -12.81 -2.75 -17.29
CA HIS A 257 -11.97 -3.31 -16.24
C HIS A 257 -12.81 -3.92 -15.12
N ASN A 258 -12.84 -5.25 -15.06
CA ASN A 258 -13.71 -6.00 -14.16
C ASN A 258 -13.55 -5.64 -12.68
N ARG A 259 -12.34 -5.45 -12.15
CA ARG A 259 -12.23 -5.13 -10.71
C ARG A 259 -12.60 -3.68 -10.37
N LEU A 260 -12.47 -2.77 -11.34
CA LEU A 260 -12.89 -1.38 -11.17
C LEU A 260 -14.36 -1.17 -11.56
N GLN A 261 -14.99 -2.18 -12.18
CA GLN A 261 -16.36 -2.16 -12.71
C GLN A 261 -16.64 -0.95 -13.64
N GLN A 262 -15.63 -0.50 -14.39
CA GLN A 262 -15.75 0.68 -15.25
C GLN A 262 -14.76 0.65 -16.42
N PHE A 263 -14.99 1.53 -17.40
CA PHE A 263 -14.01 1.89 -18.41
C PHE A 263 -13.14 3.03 -17.88
N VAL A 264 -11.84 3.02 -18.19
CA VAL A 264 -10.91 4.08 -17.83
C VAL A 264 -10.71 5.02 -19.02
N PHE A 265 -10.91 6.31 -18.78
CA PHE A 265 -10.61 7.35 -19.75
C PHE A 265 -9.11 7.68 -19.73
N LYS A 266 -8.46 7.59 -20.90
CA LYS A 266 -7.02 7.77 -21.08
C LYS A 266 -6.62 9.21 -21.44
N GLY A 267 -7.59 10.06 -21.71
CA GLY A 267 -7.38 11.47 -22.06
C GLY A 267 -7.86 11.83 -23.47
N PHE A 268 -7.87 13.13 -23.75
CA PHE A 268 -8.09 13.64 -25.10
C PHE A 268 -6.77 13.71 -25.87
N PRO A 269 -6.79 13.57 -27.21
CA PRO A 269 -5.61 13.84 -28.02
C PRO A 269 -5.17 15.28 -27.77
N SER A 270 -3.89 15.47 -27.43
CA SER A 270 -3.31 16.82 -27.39
C SER A 270 -3.25 17.35 -28.82
N GLU A 271 -3.86 18.51 -29.10
CA GLU A 271 -3.59 19.23 -30.35
C GLU A 271 -2.11 19.64 -30.36
N GLY A 272 -1.31 18.94 -31.16
CA GLY A 272 0.13 19.17 -31.29
C GLY A 272 0.96 18.05 -30.69
N GLY A 273 1.44 17.15 -31.56
CA GLY A 273 2.43 16.15 -31.21
C GLY A 273 3.71 16.78 -30.69
N ARG A 274 3.84 16.89 -29.37
CA ARG A 274 5.11 16.86 -28.65
C ARG A 274 4.92 15.98 -27.42
N ARG A 275 5.37 14.74 -27.52
CA ARG A 275 5.67 13.94 -26.32
C ARG A 275 6.60 14.80 -25.47
N ARG A 276 6.19 15.13 -24.23
CA ARG A 276 7.11 15.61 -23.20
C ARG A 276 8.21 14.54 -23.10
N ARG A 277 9.38 14.83 -23.66
CA ARG A 277 10.59 14.13 -23.25
C ARG A 277 10.88 14.56 -21.81
N GLU A 278 11.31 13.60 -21.02
CA GLU A 278 11.90 13.79 -19.69
C GLU A 278 12.96 14.88 -19.81
N ASP A 279 12.64 16.07 -19.32
CA ASP A 279 13.55 17.19 -19.01
C ASP A 279 12.67 18.29 -18.41
N ASP A 280 12.24 18.09 -17.16
CA ASP A 280 11.76 19.17 -16.28
C ASP A 280 11.77 18.61 -14.84
N ALA A 281 12.98 18.44 -14.32
CA ALA A 281 13.21 18.38 -12.88
C ALA A 281 13.03 19.79 -12.31
N ASP A 282 11.79 20.22 -12.12
CA ASP A 282 11.49 21.26 -11.13
C ASP A 282 10.05 21.10 -10.62
N SER A 283 9.94 20.69 -9.36
CA SER A 283 8.68 20.31 -8.70
C SER A 283 8.03 21.54 -8.04
N PRO A 284 6.76 21.90 -8.32
CA PRO A 284 6.07 22.93 -7.58
C PRO A 284 5.36 22.31 -6.36
N VAL A 285 6.12 21.74 -5.42
CA VAL A 285 5.63 21.40 -4.08
C VAL A 285 6.44 22.17 -3.04
N SER A 286 6.38 23.50 -3.13
CA SER A 286 6.88 24.37 -2.07
C SER A 286 6.02 25.63 -2.00
N ARG A 287 4.73 25.48 -1.64
CA ARG A 287 3.90 26.64 -1.30
C ARG A 287 2.73 26.34 -0.38
N LEU A 288 3.00 25.60 0.70
CA LEU A 288 2.11 25.54 1.86
C LEU A 288 2.95 25.66 3.14
N SER A 289 3.46 26.86 3.41
CA SER A 289 3.95 27.28 4.74
C SER A 289 4.25 28.78 4.74
N ALA A 290 3.30 29.59 5.22
CA ALA A 290 3.59 30.84 5.93
C ALA A 290 2.32 31.31 6.66
N PRO A 291 2.34 31.50 8.00
CA PRO A 291 1.26 32.17 8.70
C PRO A 291 1.24 33.65 8.30
N ARG A 292 0.06 34.21 8.01
CA ARG A 292 -0.12 35.66 7.85
C ARG A 292 0.07 36.34 9.20
N THR A 293 1.27 36.82 9.49
CA THR A 293 1.51 37.84 10.52
C THR A 293 0.94 39.17 10.03
N ARG A 294 -0.16 39.62 10.65
CA ARG A 294 -0.60 41.02 10.55
C ARG A 294 0.36 41.88 11.38
N GLN A 295 1.08 42.78 10.74
CA GLN A 295 1.81 43.86 11.40
C GLN A 295 0.82 44.78 12.12
N ALA A 296 1.07 45.00 13.41
CA ALA A 296 0.47 46.04 14.21
C ALA A 296 1.22 47.35 13.96
N GLY A 297 0.49 48.38 13.51
CA GLY A 297 0.94 49.77 13.54
C GLY A 297 0.62 50.39 14.90
N ALA A 298 1.63 51.01 15.51
CA ALA A 298 1.52 51.73 16.77
C ALA A 298 0.67 53.00 16.63
N GLY A 299 -0.24 53.22 17.58
CA GLY A 299 -1.03 54.43 17.76
C GLY A 299 -1.34 54.62 19.24
N THR A 300 -0.85 55.74 19.78
CA THR A 300 -0.79 56.17 21.18
C THR A 300 -2.15 56.39 21.87
N GLY A 301 -2.24 56.18 23.19
CA GLY A 301 -3.09 57.02 24.06
C GLY A 301 -3.90 56.35 25.20
N ARG A 302 -3.27 56.30 26.39
CA ARG A 302 -3.79 56.54 27.76
C ARG A 302 -5.20 56.07 28.24
N ASN A 303 -5.12 55.44 29.43
CA ASN A 303 -5.94 55.55 30.66
C ASN A 303 -7.29 54.81 30.79
N GLY A 304 -7.38 54.00 31.85
CA GLY A 304 -8.61 53.75 32.61
C GLY A 304 -8.86 52.29 33.00
N SER A 305 -8.76 51.99 34.29
CA SER A 305 -9.40 50.85 34.98
C SER A 305 -10.21 51.42 36.16
N PRO A 306 -11.00 50.65 36.92
CA PRO A 306 -11.85 49.49 36.59
C PRO A 306 -13.27 49.62 37.20
N SER A 307 -14.19 48.73 36.81
CA SER A 307 -15.35 48.29 37.62
C SER A 307 -16.09 47.19 36.85
N ASP A 308 -16.90 46.30 37.39
CA ASP A 308 -17.03 45.58 38.66
C ASP A 308 -18.23 44.62 38.41
N SER A 309 -18.41 43.63 39.27
CA SER A 309 -19.67 42.91 39.54
C SER A 309 -20.18 41.79 38.58
N GLN A 310 -20.23 40.57 39.18
CA GLN A 310 -21.42 39.72 39.44
C GLN A 310 -22.22 39.16 38.22
N SER A 311 -22.93 38.02 38.26
CA SER A 311 -23.09 36.82 39.11
C SER A 311 -24.20 35.97 38.43
N SER A 312 -24.53 34.79 38.99
CA SER A 312 -25.67 33.89 38.72
C SER A 312 -25.50 32.88 37.56
N ASP A 313 -25.29 31.58 37.81
CA ASP A 313 -26.19 30.54 38.38
C ASP A 313 -27.47 30.28 37.57
N LEU A 314 -27.62 29.05 37.07
CA LEU A 314 -28.79 28.15 37.20
C LEU A 314 -28.53 26.81 36.44
N PRO A 315 -29.26 25.71 36.75
CA PRO A 315 -28.66 24.38 36.92
C PRO A 315 -29.03 23.34 35.84
N ALA A 316 -28.34 22.20 35.92
CA ALA A 316 -28.63 20.95 35.21
C ALA A 316 -29.95 20.27 35.67
N PRO A 317 -30.57 19.42 34.84
CA PRO A 317 -31.46 18.37 35.31
C PRO A 317 -30.81 16.98 35.28
N ARG A 318 -31.14 16.21 36.32
CA ARG A 318 -30.80 14.79 36.53
C ARG A 318 -31.68 13.85 35.72
N ALA A 319 -31.12 12.65 35.54
CA ALA A 319 -31.63 11.44 34.95
C ALA A 319 -32.97 10.88 35.49
N ARG A 320 -33.60 10.05 34.64
CA ARG A 320 -34.36 8.79 34.90
C ARG A 320 -34.90 8.32 33.53
N GLN A 321 -35.21 7.07 33.20
CA GLN A 321 -34.84 5.71 33.61
C GLN A 321 -35.71 4.79 32.70
N ALA A 322 -35.10 3.73 32.12
CA ALA A 322 -35.67 2.42 31.76
C ALA A 322 -36.91 2.26 30.83
N GLY A 323 -36.82 1.22 29.98
CA GLY A 323 -37.93 0.51 29.32
C GLY A 323 -37.67 0.36 27.81
N LYS A 324 -37.11 -0.76 27.33
CA LYS A 324 -37.74 -2.07 27.00
C LYS A 324 -38.29 -2.13 25.55
N ASP A 325 -38.07 -3.32 24.98
CA ASP A 325 -38.69 -3.95 23.80
C ASP A 325 -38.14 -3.48 22.44
N GLU A 326 -37.35 -4.32 21.76
CA GLU A 326 -37.78 -5.36 20.81
C GLU A 326 -38.63 -4.78 19.66
N ASP A 327 -38.04 -4.67 18.46
CA ASP A 327 -38.72 -5.24 17.29
C ASP A 327 -37.77 -5.44 16.10
N GLN A 328 -37.84 -6.67 15.59
CA GLN A 328 -37.26 -7.12 14.35
C GLN A 328 -37.89 -6.39 13.17
N LYS A 329 -37.09 -5.90 12.22
CA LYS A 329 -37.49 -5.82 10.81
C LYS A 329 -36.34 -6.18 9.89
N THR A 330 -36.42 -7.41 9.42
CA THR A 330 -36.06 -7.87 8.06
C THR A 330 -36.46 -6.82 7.01
N LEU A 331 -35.66 -6.65 5.95
CA LEU A 331 -36.08 -6.60 4.54
C LEU A 331 -34.89 -6.21 3.62
N PHE A 332 -34.52 -7.19 2.79
CA PHE A 332 -33.74 -7.19 1.54
C PHE A 332 -32.25 -6.80 1.53
#